data_AF-A0A8D8NKN2-F1
#
_entry.id   AF-A0A8D8NKN2-F1
#
_cell.length_a   1.000
_cell.length_b   1.000
_cell.length_c   1.000
_cell.angle_alpha   90.00
_cell.angle_beta   90.00
_cell.angle_gamma   90.00
#
_symmetry.space_group_name_H-M   'P 1'
#
loop_
_entity.id
_entity.type
_entity.pdbx_description
1 polymer ?
#
loop_
_entity_poly.entity_id
_entity_poly.type
_entity_poly.pdbx_seq_one_letter_code
_entity_poly.pdbx_strand_id
1 'polypeptide(L)'
;LAELDNERSLVQMASECRVVVNCCGPYRLYGEPVLKACLEAGTHHVDVSGEPQFLEGMQLKYHEKAKEKGVYLISACGFDSIPADMGTVFLEQQFGEGAVNSVESYISTKVTGRRELGGIHYGTWASAVHAIANMREVGQIRRELFRTKLPEVEPKLKERPALH
;
A
#
# COMPACT_ATOMS: atom_id res chain seq x y z
N LEU A 1 -10.71 -22.74 11.32
CA LEU A 1 -11.15 -21.44 10.74
C LEU A 1 -10.33 -20.35 11.41
N ALA A 2 -9.99 -19.29 10.69
CA ALA A 2 -9.21 -18.18 11.21
C ALA A 2 -10.13 -16.98 11.47
N GLU A 3 -10.14 -16.48 12.70
CA GLU A 3 -11.04 -15.44 13.19
C GLU A 3 -10.24 -14.20 13.62
N LEU A 4 -10.71 -13.00 13.26
CA LEU A 4 -9.95 -11.75 13.44
C LEU A 4 -9.70 -11.38 14.90
N ASP A 5 -10.55 -11.84 15.81
CA ASP A 5 -10.45 -11.66 17.26
C ASP A 5 -9.68 -12.80 17.96
N ASN A 6 -9.22 -13.81 17.20
CA ASN A 6 -8.47 -14.94 17.71
C ASN A 6 -7.08 -15.02 17.06
N GLU A 7 -6.12 -14.36 17.70
CA GLU A 7 -4.72 -14.29 17.26
C GLU A 7 -4.10 -15.67 16.99
N ARG A 8 -4.38 -16.68 17.85
CA ARG A 8 -3.84 -18.04 17.66
C ARG A 8 -4.34 -18.67 16.37
N SER A 9 -5.62 -18.45 16.05
CA SER A 9 -6.20 -18.98 14.81
C SER A 9 -5.60 -18.34 13.56
N LEU A 10 -5.28 -17.04 13.61
CA LEU A 10 -4.62 -16.32 12.52
C LEU A 10 -3.17 -16.79 12.34
N VAL A 11 -2.42 -16.95 13.44
CA VAL A 11 -1.03 -17.43 13.41
C VAL A 11 -0.98 -18.86 12.87
N GLN A 12 -1.91 -19.73 13.30
CA GLN A 12 -1.99 -21.10 12.78
C GLN A 12 -2.23 -21.10 11.26
N MET A 13 -3.21 -20.32 10.78
CA MET A 13 -3.46 -20.17 9.35
C MET A 13 -2.24 -19.63 8.59
N ALA A 14 -1.58 -18.61 9.14
CA ALA A 14 -0.40 -18.02 8.53
C ALA A 14 0.77 -19.02 8.47
N SER A 15 0.98 -19.84 9.51
CA SER A 15 2.07 -20.83 9.57
C SER A 15 1.97 -21.95 8.52
N GLU A 16 0.76 -22.20 8.02
CA GLU A 16 0.50 -23.17 6.97
C GLU A 16 0.74 -22.58 5.55
N CYS A 17 1.05 -21.28 5.48
CA CYS A 17 1.22 -20.53 4.24
C CYS A 17 2.67 -20.09 4.05
N ARG A 18 3.10 -19.94 2.78
CA ARG A 18 4.33 -19.21 2.43
C ARG A 18 4.08 -17.72 2.26
N VAL A 19 2.92 -17.38 1.71
CA VAL A 19 2.44 -16.02 1.47
C VAL A 19 0.95 -15.97 1.79
N VAL A 20 0.50 -14.95 2.51
CA VAL A 20 -0.92 -14.61 2.69
C VAL A 20 -1.26 -13.44 1.78
N VAL A 21 -2.29 -13.60 0.96
CA VAL A 21 -2.86 -12.54 0.11
C VAL A 21 -4.12 -12.01 0.80
N ASN A 22 -4.01 -10.87 1.47
CA ASN A 22 -5.11 -10.26 2.19
C ASN A 22 -5.89 -9.31 1.28
N CYS A 23 -7.11 -9.72 0.92
CA CYS A 23 -8.03 -8.94 0.10
C CYS A 23 -9.19 -8.33 0.91
N CYS A 24 -9.14 -8.39 2.24
CA CYS A 24 -10.27 -8.07 3.12
C CYS A 24 -10.00 -6.79 3.91
N GLY A 25 -10.45 -5.66 3.36
CA GLY A 25 -10.51 -4.38 4.07
C GLY A 25 -11.84 -4.14 4.80
N PRO A 26 -12.01 -2.98 5.48
CA PRO A 26 -11.06 -1.87 5.56
C PRO A 26 -9.81 -2.19 6.40
N TYR A 27 -8.63 -1.91 5.86
CA TYR A 27 -7.37 -2.43 6.42
C TYR A 27 -6.98 -1.76 7.73
N ARG A 28 -7.41 -0.51 7.93
CA ARG A 28 -7.27 0.18 9.22
C ARG A 28 -7.90 -0.62 10.37
N LEU A 29 -8.99 -1.34 10.12
CA LEU A 29 -9.73 -2.07 11.14
C LEU A 29 -9.25 -3.53 11.26
N TYR A 30 -9.03 -4.18 10.11
CA TYR A 30 -8.85 -5.63 10.05
C TYR A 30 -7.49 -6.09 9.51
N GLY A 31 -6.69 -5.17 8.97
CA GLY A 31 -5.42 -5.49 8.31
C GLY A 31 -4.30 -5.85 9.29
N GLU A 32 -4.17 -5.08 10.38
CA GLU A 32 -3.05 -5.25 11.33
C GLU A 32 -3.03 -6.64 12.01
N PRO A 33 -4.15 -7.21 12.46
CA PRO A 33 -4.16 -8.57 13.03
C PRO A 33 -3.60 -9.64 12.07
N VAL A 34 -3.97 -9.58 10.78
CA VAL A 34 -3.51 -10.54 9.77
C VAL A 34 -2.03 -10.34 9.46
N LEU A 35 -1.60 -9.09 9.27
CA LEU A 35 -0.20 -8.74 9.03
C LEU A 35 0.70 -9.16 10.20
N LYS A 36 0.26 -8.89 11.43
CA LYS A 36 0.97 -9.30 12.66
C LYS A 36 1.09 -10.81 12.76
N ALA A 37 0.02 -11.55 12.49
CA ALA A 37 0.05 -13.02 12.50
C ALA A 37 1.03 -13.59 11.46
N CYS A 38 1.08 -12.99 10.26
CA CYS A 38 2.05 -13.36 9.22
C CYS A 38 3.49 -13.11 9.69
N LEU A 39 3.76 -11.94 10.26
CA LEU A 39 5.06 -11.62 10.83
C LEU A 39 5.45 -12.58 11.97
N GLU A 40 4.50 -12.96 12.83
CA GLU A 40 4.73 -13.90 13.92
C GLU A 40 5.08 -15.30 13.41
N ALA A 41 4.33 -15.80 12.43
CA ALA A 41 4.52 -17.10 11.80
C ALA A 41 5.75 -17.21 10.89
N GLY A 42 6.36 -16.08 10.48
CA GLY A 42 7.45 -16.08 9.50
C GLY A 42 6.95 -16.13 8.05
N THR A 43 5.69 -15.76 7.82
CA THR A 43 4.98 -15.85 6.55
C THR A 43 4.93 -14.49 5.87
N HIS A 44 5.17 -14.46 4.56
CA HIS A 44 5.07 -13.20 3.80
C HIS A 44 3.61 -12.75 3.68
N HIS A 45 3.40 -11.44 3.62
CA HIS A 45 2.08 -10.83 3.53
C HIS A 45 2.03 -9.87 2.36
N VAL A 46 0.96 -9.97 1.55
CA VAL A 46 0.61 -8.96 0.56
C VAL A 46 -0.84 -8.54 0.71
N ASP A 47 -1.15 -7.27 0.46
CA ASP A 47 -2.53 -6.76 0.50
C ASP A 47 -2.85 -5.77 -0.62
N VAL A 48 -4.13 -5.48 -0.82
CA VAL A 48 -4.62 -4.45 -1.77
C VAL A 48 -5.07 -3.18 -1.05
N SER A 49 -4.45 -2.85 0.09
CA SER A 49 -4.80 -1.66 0.87
C SER A 49 -4.45 -0.36 0.15
N GLY A 50 -5.18 0.71 0.49
CA GLY A 50 -4.98 2.04 -0.09
C GLY A 50 -5.00 3.17 0.94
N GLU A 51 -5.20 2.86 2.21
CA GLU A 51 -5.29 3.84 3.30
C GLU A 51 -3.88 4.27 3.76
N PRO A 52 -3.47 5.54 3.56
CA PRO A 52 -2.09 5.96 3.88
C PRO A 52 -1.71 5.74 5.35
N GLN A 53 -2.66 5.90 6.27
CA GLN A 53 -2.41 5.65 7.68
C GLN A 53 -2.11 4.17 7.96
N PHE A 54 -2.77 3.24 7.28
CA PHE A 54 -2.48 1.82 7.43
C PHE A 54 -1.12 1.50 6.81
N LEU A 55 -0.90 1.90 5.55
CA LEU A 55 0.35 1.66 4.82
C LEU A 55 1.58 2.13 5.61
N GLU A 56 1.61 3.42 5.94
CA GLU A 56 2.73 4.05 6.61
C GLU A 56 2.79 3.65 8.09
N GLY A 57 1.63 3.44 8.74
CA GLY A 57 1.58 2.98 10.12
C GLY A 57 2.14 1.57 10.31
N MET A 58 1.85 0.65 9.39
CA MET A 58 2.39 -0.71 9.42
C MET A 58 3.89 -0.70 9.14
N GLN A 59 4.35 0.13 8.18
CA GLN A 59 5.78 0.34 7.94
C GLN A 59 6.48 0.83 9.22
N LEU A 60 5.97 1.87 9.86
CA LEU A 60 6.57 2.44 11.07
C LEU A 60 6.64 1.42 12.22
N LYS A 61 5.60 0.61 12.41
CA LYS A 61 5.51 -0.36 13.51
C LYS A 61 6.33 -1.63 13.29
N TYR A 62 6.37 -2.14 12.06
CA TYR A 62 6.79 -3.52 11.80
C TYR A 62 8.01 -3.67 10.89
N HIS A 63 8.51 -2.60 10.26
CA HIS A 63 9.62 -2.68 9.31
C HIS A 63 10.86 -3.40 9.88
N GLU A 64 11.36 -2.96 11.05
CA GLU A 64 12.57 -3.56 11.64
C GLU A 64 12.36 -5.03 12.03
N LYS A 65 11.22 -5.37 12.62
CA LYS A 65 10.90 -6.76 12.99
C LYS A 65 10.76 -7.66 11.77
N ALA A 66 10.15 -7.15 10.69
CA ALA A 66 10.02 -7.88 9.44
C ALA A 66 11.39 -8.14 8.79
N LYS A 67 12.27 -7.13 8.82
CA LYS A 67 13.65 -7.24 8.37
C LYS A 67 14.46 -8.24 9.19
N GLU A 68 14.39 -8.19 10.52
CA GLU A 68 15.05 -9.15 11.42
C GLU A 68 14.60 -10.60 11.16
N LYS A 69 13.31 -10.79 10.87
CA LYS A 69 12.75 -12.11 10.55
C LYS A 69 12.94 -12.56 9.09
N GLY A 70 13.39 -11.68 8.20
CA GLY A 70 13.47 -11.97 6.76
C GLY A 70 12.09 -12.16 6.10
N VAL A 71 11.06 -11.46 6.58
CA VAL A 71 9.69 -11.54 6.06
C VAL A 71 9.33 -10.28 5.28
N TYR A 72 8.76 -10.45 4.10
CA TYR A 72 8.18 -9.35 3.33
C TYR A 72 6.73 -9.07 3.75
N LEU A 73 6.46 -7.81 4.09
CA LEU A 73 5.12 -7.28 4.33
C LEU A 73 4.90 -6.16 3.30
N ILE A 74 4.17 -6.45 2.23
CA ILE A 74 4.01 -5.55 1.08
C ILE A 74 2.56 -5.13 0.96
N SER A 75 2.29 -3.85 1.12
CA SER A 75 0.94 -3.31 0.96
C SER A 75 0.77 -2.64 -0.40
N ALA A 76 -0.46 -2.27 -0.75
CA ALA A 76 -0.80 -1.62 -2.02
C ALA A 76 -0.44 -2.45 -3.27
N CYS A 77 -0.65 -3.77 -3.23
CA CYS A 77 -0.50 -4.67 -4.38
C CYS A 77 -1.74 -4.67 -5.29
N GLY A 78 -2.31 -3.48 -5.55
CA GLY A 78 -3.55 -3.30 -6.32
C GLY A 78 -3.35 -2.75 -7.72
N PHE A 79 -4.46 -2.57 -8.44
CA PHE A 79 -4.47 -2.02 -9.82
C PHE A 79 -3.91 -0.61 -9.92
N ASP A 80 -4.10 0.24 -8.91
CA ASP A 80 -3.62 1.64 -8.97
C ASP A 80 -2.10 1.75 -8.74
N SER A 81 -1.49 0.74 -8.10
CA SER A 81 -0.10 0.78 -7.64
C SER A 81 0.82 -0.09 -8.50
N ILE A 82 0.44 -1.34 -8.80
CA ILE A 82 1.32 -2.26 -9.54
C ILE A 82 1.72 -1.72 -10.92
N PRO A 83 0.79 -1.24 -11.79
CA PRO A 83 1.16 -0.68 -13.08
C PRO A 83 2.05 0.57 -12.96
N ALA A 84 1.84 1.40 -11.94
CA ALA A 84 2.65 2.58 -11.70
C ALA A 84 4.08 2.22 -11.27
N ASP A 85 4.22 1.28 -10.33
CA ASP A 85 5.51 0.78 -9.84
C ASP A 85 6.27 0.08 -10.96
N MET A 86 5.62 -0.85 -11.67
CA MET A 86 6.23 -1.57 -12.80
C MET A 86 6.61 -0.63 -13.95
N GLY A 87 5.78 0.39 -14.23
CA GLY A 87 6.09 1.41 -15.22
C GLY A 87 7.33 2.24 -14.84
N THR A 88 7.45 2.59 -13.57
CA THR A 88 8.61 3.32 -13.04
C THR A 88 9.89 2.48 -13.15
N VAL A 89 9.85 1.22 -12.70
CA VAL A 89 10.98 0.27 -12.81
C VAL A 89 11.38 0.05 -14.26
N PHE A 90 10.40 -0.13 -15.15
CA PHE A 90 10.66 -0.29 -16.58
C PHE A 90 11.38 0.93 -17.16
N LEU A 91 10.88 2.14 -16.87
CA LEU A 91 11.49 3.38 -17.36
C LEU A 91 12.91 3.55 -16.84
N GLU A 92 13.16 3.25 -15.57
CA GLU A 92 14.51 3.27 -14.98
C GLU A 92 15.46 2.33 -15.72
N GLN A 93 15.04 1.08 -15.98
CA GLN A 93 15.85 0.10 -16.72
C GLN A 93 16.12 0.51 -18.16
N GLN A 94 15.17 1.18 -18.83
CA GLN A 94 15.33 1.64 -20.21
C GLN A 94 16.14 2.94 -20.33
N PHE A 95 16.30 3.71 -19.24
CA PHE A 95 16.96 5.01 -19.28
C PHE A 95 18.50 4.93 -19.37
N GLY A 96 19.09 3.76 -19.08
CA GLY A 96 20.52 3.51 -19.21
C GLY A 96 21.34 4.05 -18.03
N GLU A 97 22.44 4.75 -18.30
CA GLU A 97 23.37 5.25 -17.26
C GLU A 97 22.87 6.54 -16.56
N GLY A 98 21.78 7.14 -17.04
CA GLY A 98 21.18 8.33 -16.43
C GLY A 98 20.30 8.00 -15.22
N ALA A 99 19.85 9.03 -14.51
CA ALA A 99 18.85 8.90 -13.46
C ALA A 99 17.48 9.39 -13.93
N VAL A 100 16.44 8.58 -13.73
CA VAL A 100 15.06 9.01 -13.95
C VAL A 100 14.68 10.07 -12.91
N ASN A 101 14.51 11.30 -13.36
CA ASN A 101 14.08 12.42 -12.51
C ASN A 101 12.58 12.35 -12.17
N SER A 102 11.75 11.98 -13.15
CA SER A 102 10.30 12.04 -13.02
C SER A 102 9.59 11.06 -13.93
N VAL A 103 8.50 10.48 -13.44
CA VAL A 103 7.59 9.65 -14.23
C VAL A 103 6.18 10.23 -14.07
N GLU A 104 5.48 10.39 -15.18
CA GLU A 104 4.09 10.82 -15.21
C GLU A 104 3.26 9.70 -15.85
N SER A 105 2.34 9.13 -15.06
CA SER A 105 1.51 8.00 -15.44
C SER A 105 0.05 8.43 -15.52
N TYR A 106 -0.65 8.02 -16.57
CA TYR A 106 -2.06 8.35 -16.79
C TYR A 106 -2.85 7.06 -17.03
N ILE A 107 -4.04 6.99 -16.43
CA ILE A 107 -4.97 5.88 -16.63
C ILE A 107 -6.22 6.42 -17.33
N SER A 108 -6.57 5.83 -18.47
CA SER A 108 -7.84 6.10 -19.16
C SER A 108 -8.73 4.86 -19.10
N THR A 109 -9.90 5.00 -18.50
CA THR A 109 -10.89 3.92 -18.39
C THR A 109 -12.07 4.19 -19.31
N LYS A 110 -12.34 3.29 -20.25
CA LYS A 110 -13.55 3.34 -21.07
C LYS A 110 -14.60 2.39 -20.49
N VAL A 111 -15.66 2.95 -19.91
CA VAL A 111 -16.79 2.17 -19.38
C VAL A 111 -17.90 2.12 -20.43
N THR A 112 -18.31 0.93 -20.84
CA THR A 112 -19.46 0.71 -21.74
C THR A 112 -20.65 0.15 -20.97
N GLY A 113 -21.78 0.87 -20.93
CA GLY A 113 -23.02 0.42 -20.28
C GLY A 113 -23.69 1.47 -19.39
N ARG A 114 -24.91 1.19 -18.89
CA ARG A 114 -25.61 2.05 -17.92
C ARG A 114 -25.00 1.88 -16.52
N ARG A 115 -24.63 3.00 -15.89
CA ARG A 115 -24.26 3.08 -14.47
C ARG A 115 -25.51 2.84 -13.62
N GLU A 116 -25.72 1.61 -13.19
CA GLU A 116 -26.49 1.37 -11.97
C GLU A 116 -25.53 1.60 -10.80
N LEU A 117 -25.57 2.81 -10.23
CA LEU A 117 -24.99 3.23 -8.94
C LEU A 117 -23.65 2.58 -8.51
N GLY A 118 -22.54 3.31 -8.68
CA GLY A 118 -21.30 3.10 -7.92
C GLY A 118 -20.13 2.54 -8.71
N GLY A 119 -19.39 3.42 -9.40
CA GLY A 119 -18.15 3.05 -10.13
C GLY A 119 -16.94 2.75 -9.23
N ILE A 120 -17.15 2.49 -7.94
CA ILE A 120 -16.11 2.24 -6.93
C ILE A 120 -16.63 1.13 -6.02
N HIS A 121 -15.87 0.04 -5.85
CA HIS A 121 -16.22 -1.03 -4.93
C HIS A 121 -16.32 -0.50 -3.48
N TYR A 122 -17.24 -1.04 -2.67
CA TYR A 122 -17.48 -0.59 -1.29
C TYR A 122 -16.19 -0.48 -0.47
N GLY A 123 -15.29 -1.45 -0.60
CA GLY A 123 -14.00 -1.44 0.09
C GLY A 123 -13.19 -0.19 -0.24
N THR A 124 -13.06 0.17 -1.52
CA THR A 124 -12.33 1.37 -1.97
C THR A 124 -12.99 2.65 -1.44
N TRP A 125 -14.32 2.73 -1.45
CA TRP A 125 -15.03 3.90 -0.90
C TRP A 125 -14.79 4.03 0.61
N ALA A 126 -14.92 2.94 1.36
CA ALA A 126 -14.69 2.93 2.80
C ALA A 126 -13.23 3.31 3.14
N SER A 127 -12.27 2.76 2.40
CA SER A 127 -10.84 3.11 2.52
C SER A 127 -10.60 4.61 2.26
N ALA A 128 -11.23 5.19 1.24
CA ALA A 128 -11.12 6.62 0.95
C ALA A 128 -11.69 7.50 2.08
N VAL A 129 -12.86 7.12 2.64
CA VAL A 129 -13.45 7.82 3.79
C VAL A 129 -12.51 7.77 4.99
N HIS A 130 -11.93 6.60 5.30
CA HIS A 130 -10.99 6.46 6.40
C HIS A 130 -9.67 7.22 6.17
N ALA A 131 -9.19 7.29 4.93
CA ALA A 131 -7.99 8.07 4.58
C ALA A 131 -8.20 9.57 4.86
N ILE A 132 -9.35 10.13 4.47
CA ILE A 132 -9.67 11.55 4.71
C ILE A 132 -9.87 11.80 6.22
N ALA A 133 -10.64 10.96 6.89
CA ALA A 133 -10.97 11.14 8.31
C ALA A 133 -9.72 11.17 9.22
N ASN A 134 -8.65 10.48 8.83
CA ASN A 134 -7.45 10.28 9.66
C ASN A 134 -6.19 10.97 9.13
N MET A 135 -6.34 11.94 8.23
CA MET A 135 -5.23 12.63 7.59
C MET A 135 -4.26 13.31 8.58
N ARG A 136 -4.72 13.69 9.77
CA ARG A 136 -3.86 14.27 10.83
C ARG A 136 -2.88 13.25 11.42
N GLU A 137 -3.31 12.00 11.58
CA GLU A 137 -2.45 10.92 12.09
C GLU A 137 -1.34 10.59 11.09
N VAL A 138 -1.66 10.60 9.79
CA VAL A 138 -0.69 10.42 8.70
C VAL A 138 0.44 11.45 8.80
N GLY A 139 0.11 12.71 9.11
CA GLY A 139 1.13 13.75 9.28
C GLY A 139 2.12 13.49 10.42
N GLN A 140 1.70 12.80 11.50
CA GLN A 140 2.61 12.38 12.58
C GLN A 140 3.49 11.22 12.13
N ILE A 141 2.89 10.19 11.53
CA ILE A 141 3.60 9.00 11.02
C ILE A 141 4.67 9.41 10.01
N ARG A 142 4.36 10.29 9.05
CA ARG A 142 5.32 10.77 8.05
C ARG A 142 6.51 11.50 8.64
N ARG A 143 6.33 12.28 9.72
CA ARG A 143 7.45 12.93 10.41
C ARG A 143 8.38 11.93 11.07
N GLU A 144 7.85 10.81 11.55
CA GLU A 144 8.64 9.76 12.18
C GLU A 144 9.36 8.88 11.16
N LEU A 145 8.70 8.53 10.05
CA LEU A 145 9.27 7.74 8.96
C LEU A 145 10.29 8.51 8.13
N PHE A 146 9.96 9.75 7.74
CA PHE A 146 10.74 10.56 6.81
C PHE A 146 11.46 11.70 7.53
N ARG A 147 12.28 11.35 8.54
CA ARG A 147 13.06 12.33 9.33
C ARG A 147 14.07 13.09 8.47
N THR A 148 14.64 12.41 7.49
CA THR A 148 15.61 12.98 6.57
C THR A 148 14.86 13.52 5.36
N LYS A 149 15.07 14.80 5.05
CA LYS A 149 14.50 15.42 3.83
C LYS A 149 15.11 14.73 2.61
N LEU A 150 14.26 14.37 1.64
CA LEU A 150 14.71 13.89 0.34
C LEU A 150 15.58 14.95 -0.35
N PRO A 151 16.57 14.53 -1.18
CA PRO A 151 17.39 15.47 -1.93
C PRO A 151 16.54 16.34 -2.87
N GLU A 152 16.99 17.55 -3.17
CA GLU A 152 16.37 18.34 -4.24
C GLU A 152 16.68 17.70 -5.57
N VAL A 153 15.63 17.44 -6.37
CA VAL A 153 15.77 16.83 -7.69
C VAL A 153 15.68 17.92 -8.76
N GLU A 154 16.65 17.93 -9.68
CA GLU A 154 16.73 18.85 -10.80
C GLU A 154 16.70 18.09 -12.14
N PRO A 155 16.03 18.62 -13.19
CA PRO A 155 15.25 19.86 -13.20
C PRO A 155 13.92 19.74 -12.44
N LYS A 156 13.48 20.83 -11.80
CA LYS A 156 12.16 20.89 -11.15
C LYS A 156 11.06 20.77 -12.20
N LEU A 157 10.15 19.82 -12.00
CA LEU A 157 8.96 19.70 -12.83
C LEU A 157 8.06 20.92 -12.65
N LYS A 158 7.49 21.40 -13.76
CA LYS A 158 6.43 22.41 -13.70
C LYS A 158 5.19 21.75 -13.12
N GLU A 159 4.60 22.36 -12.08
CA GLU A 159 3.30 21.93 -11.57
C GLU A 159 2.26 21.98 -12.69
N ARG A 160 1.52 20.89 -12.86
CA ARG A 160 0.38 20.80 -13.77
C ARG A 160 -0.91 20.73 -12.96
N PRO A 161 -1.98 21.43 -13.37
CA PRO A 161 -3.25 21.37 -12.68
C PRO A 161 -3.82 19.93 -12.72
N ALA A 162 -4.51 19.53 -11.66
CA ALA A 162 -5.06 18.18 -11.48
C ALA A 162 -6.15 17.77 -12.50
N LEU A 163 -6.51 18.66 -13.43
CA LEU A 163 -7.47 18.44 -14.49
C LEU A 163 -6.75 18.56 -15.84
N HIS A 164 -6.60 17.42 -16.51
CA HIS A 164 -6.25 17.30 -17.93
C HIS A 164 -7.48 16.91 -18.73
#